data_AF-A0AAP5H9W1-F1
#
_entry.id   AF-A0AAP5H9W1-F1
#
_cell.length_a   1.000
_cell.length_b   1.000
_cell.length_c   1.000
_cell.angle_alpha   90.00
_cell.angle_beta   90.00
_cell.angle_gamma   90.00
#
_symmetry.space_group_name_H-M   'P 1'
#
loop_
_entity.id
_entity.type
_entity.pdbx_description
1 polymer ?
#
loop_
_entity_poly.entity_id
_entity_poly.type
_entity_poly.pdbx_seq_one_letter_code
_entity_poly.pdbx_strand_id
1 'polypeptide(L)' 'MALSRNLLAALVLVLVAALAVTGFSLYQEKKQPDGVEISVGKNGLSIKEK' A
#
# COMPACT_ATOMS: atom_id res chain seq x y z
N MET A 1 30.00 -13.86 -18.70
CA MET A 1 28.84 -14.57 -19.30
C MET A 1 27.79 -13.50 -19.59
N ALA A 2 27.55 -13.16 -20.86
CA ALA A 2 26.58 -12.11 -21.20
C ALA A 2 25.16 -12.60 -20.85
N LEU A 3 24.50 -11.92 -19.93
CA LEU A 3 23.09 -12.19 -19.63
C LEU A 3 22.28 -11.90 -20.89
N SER A 4 21.45 -12.85 -21.34
CA SER A 4 20.69 -12.66 -22.58
C SER A 4 19.77 -11.45 -22.45
N ARG A 5 19.63 -10.67 -23.52
CA ARG A 5 18.78 -9.46 -23.54
C ARG A 5 17.34 -9.78 -23.16
N ASN A 6 16.88 -10.99 -23.49
CA ASN A 6 15.57 -11.52 -23.14
C ASN A 6 15.44 -11.79 -21.63
N LEU A 7 16.47 -12.35 -20.99
CA LEU A 7 16.49 -12.56 -19.55
C LEU A 7 16.51 -11.24 -18.78
N LEU A 8 17.28 -10.26 -19.26
CA LEU A 8 17.31 -8.93 -18.65
C LEU A 8 15.95 -8.22 -18.81
N ALA A 9 15.31 -8.33 -19.97
CA ALA A 9 13.96 -7.80 -20.19
C ALA A 9 12.91 -8.47 -19.29
N ALA A 10 12.98 -9.80 -19.13
CA ALA A 10 12.10 -10.55 -18.25
C ALA A 10 12.26 -10.10 -16.78
N LEU A 11 13.50 -9.92 -16.32
CA LEU A 11 13.77 -9.42 -14.97
C LEU A 11 13.20 -8.02 -14.74
N VAL A 12 13.35 -7.12 -15.71
CA VAL A 12 12.77 -5.76 -15.62
C VAL A 12 11.25 -5.83 -15.53
N LEU A 13 10.59 -6.65 -16.36
CA LEU A 13 9.13 -6.82 -16.30
C LEU A 13 8.67 -7.33 -14.93
N VAL A 14 9.38 -8.31 -14.36
CA VAL A 14 9.08 -8.84 -13.02
C VAL A 14 9.24 -7.75 -11.96
N LEU A 15 10.31 -6.95 -12.02
CA LEU A 15 10.54 -5.86 -11.07
C LEU A 15 9.46 -4.78 -11.16
N VAL A 16 9.05 -4.39 -12.37
CA VAL A 16 7.97 -3.42 -12.58
C VAL A 16 6.65 -3.95 -12.01
N ALA A 17 6.32 -5.22 -12.26
CA ALA A 17 5.12 -5.85 -11.71
C ALA A 17 5.15 -5.89 -10.17
N ALA A 18 6.29 -6.24 -9.57
CA ALA A 18 6.46 -6.26 -8.12
C ALA A 18 6.27 -4.87 -7.48
N LEU A 19 6.83 -3.83 -8.11
CA LEU A 19 6.65 -2.45 -7.66
C LEU A 19 5.20 -1.98 -7.82
N ALA A 20 4.53 -2.33 -8.90
CA ALA A 20 3.13 -1.98 -9.11
C ALA A 20 2.22 -2.58 -8.03
N VAL A 21 2.38 -3.87 -7.72
CA VAL A 21 1.60 -4.55 -6.67
C VAL A 21 1.89 -3.94 -5.30
N THR A 22 3.16 -3.77 -4.95
CA THR A 22 3.56 -3.22 -3.65
C THR A 22 3.09 -1.79 -3.49
N GLY A 23 3.27 -0.96 -4.52
CA GLY A 23 2.81 0.43 -4.53
C GLY A 23 1.29 0.54 -4.43
N PHE A 24 0.55 -0.33 -5.12
CA PHE A 24 -0.91 -0.37 -5.03
C PHE A 24 -1.40 -0.80 -3.64
N SER A 25 -0.76 -1.80 -3.04
CA SER A 25 -1.06 -2.23 -1.67
C SER A 25 -0.82 -1.10 -0.67
N LEU A 26 0.35 -0.45 -0.74
CA LEU A 26 0.71 0.65 0.16
C LEU A 26 -0.22 1.86 -0.04
N TYR A 27 -0.62 2.14 -1.28
CA TYR A 27 -1.57 3.20 -1.59
C TYR A 27 -2.96 2.91 -1.01
N GLN A 28 -3.43 1.66 -1.07
CA GLN A 28 -4.69 1.26 -0.45
C GLN A 28 -4.65 1.37 1.07
N GLU A 29 -3.55 0.95 1.69
CA GLU A 29 -3.36 1.02 3.13
C GLU A 29 -3.38 2.48 3.61
N LYS A 30 -2.66 3.38 2.91
CA LYS A 30 -2.69 4.82 3.20
C LYS A 30 -3.99 5.51 2.81
N LYS A 31 -4.81 4.89 1.96
CA LYS A 31 -6.15 5.36 1.61
C LYS A 31 -7.20 5.02 2.64
N GLN A 32 -6.94 4.07 3.53
CA GLN A 32 -7.74 3.96 4.72
C GLN A 32 -7.44 5.23 5.53
N PRO A 33 -8.40 6.16 5.67
CA PRO A 33 -8.19 7.22 6.64
C PRO A 33 -7.89 6.52 7.96
N ASP A 34 -6.91 7.01 8.72
CA ASP A 34 -6.84 6.75 10.16
C ASP A 34 -8.18 7.23 10.72
N GLY A 35 -9.14 6.31 10.70
CA GLY A 35 -10.53 6.61 10.89
C GLY A 35 -10.64 7.07 12.32
N VAL A 36 -11.01 8.33 12.50
CA VAL A 36 -11.36 8.85 13.81
C VAL A 36 -12.44 7.91 14.36
N GLU A 37 -12.08 7.12 15.38
CA GLU A 37 -12.99 6.17 15.97
C GLU A 37 -13.96 6.98 16.85
N ILE A 38 -15.06 7.43 16.26
CA ILE A 38 -16.09 8.21 16.96
C ILE A 38 -16.85 7.26 17.88
N SER A 39 -16.32 7.09 19.09
CA SER A 39 -16.99 6.35 20.15
C SER A 39 -18.06 7.25 20.78
N VAL A 40 -19.34 6.99 20.47
CA VAL A 40 -20.47 7.71 21.07
C VAL A 40 -20.85 7.02 22.39
N GLY A 41 -20.38 7.58 23.50
CA GLY A 41 -20.71 7.10 24.85
C GLY A 41 -21.91 7.83 25.44
N LYS A 42 -22.44 7.30 26.55
CA LYS A 42 -23.59 7.87 27.29
C LYS A 42 -23.36 9.31 27.80
N ASN A 43 -22.11 9.79 27.79
CA ASN A 43 -21.68 11.12 28.24
C ASN A 43 -21.26 12.07 27.09
N GLY A 44 -21.45 11.70 25.81
CA GLY A 44 -21.15 12.56 24.65
C GLY A 44 -20.12 11.98 23.67
N LEU A 45 -19.71 12.80 22.70
CA LEU A 45 -18.79 12.46 21.61
C LEU A 45 -17.33 12.54 22.10
N SER A 46 -16.57 11.46 22.01
CA SER A 46 -15.12 11.47 22.29
C SER A 46 -14.36 11.10 21.02
N ILE A 47 -13.53 12.02 20.52
CA ILE A 47 -12.66 11.82 19.35
C ILE A 47 -11.31 11.34 19.88
N LYS A 48 -10.91 10.12 19.51
CA LYS A 48 -9.53 9.64 19.66
C LYS A 48 -8.92 9.52 18.27
N GLU A 49 -7.85 10.26 18.04
CA GLU A 49 -6.91 10.00 16.94
C GLU A 49 -6.05 8.78 17.30
N LYS A 50 -5.81 7.90 16.32
CA LYS A 50 -4.90 6.76 16.43
C LYS A 50 -3.64 7.01 15.62
#